data_AF-A0A652K0B7-F1
#
_entry.id   AF-A0A652K0B7-F1
#
_cell.length_a   1.000
_cell.length_b   1.000
_cell.length_c   1.000
_cell.angle_alpha   90.00
_cell.angle_beta   90.00
_cell.angle_gamma   90.00
#
_symmetry.space_group_name_H-M   'P 1'
#
loop_
_entity.id
_entity.type
_entity.pdbx_description
1 polymer ?
#
loop_
_entity_poly.entity_id
_entity_poly.type
_entity_poly.pdbx_seq_one_letter_code
_entity_poly.pdbx_strand_id
1 'polypeptide(L)'
;MGTTSVYTRERLEEAARDARTLTEALERLGVDPNSPTRRYVRDRMRKLGVDCGHFEREGVRWTREVLAEAVADSTNMCDVLRRLGVEVVGGQHTHISRRIRAFGIDTSHFRMPSRRGEPRRPRTPEGLLVQQRGPRSRRIPSDRLAWAMTESGVRKRCALCGTGTEWRGRPLPLEIDHVDGDWRNNLIENLRFVCPNCHSTTDTYRGRGKGRVS
;
A
#
# COMPACT_ATOMS: atom_id res chain seq x y z
N MET A 1 1.06 24.70 -44.59
CA MET A 1 1.51 23.40 -45.13
C MET A 1 1.09 22.33 -44.15
N GLY A 2 0.05 21.56 -44.47
CA GLY A 2 -0.51 20.56 -43.57
C GLY A 2 0.50 19.44 -43.31
N THR A 3 0.78 19.15 -42.04
CA THR A 3 1.60 18.01 -41.65
C THR A 3 0.89 16.72 -42.10
N THR A 4 1.43 16.09 -43.13
CA THR A 4 1.01 14.75 -43.56
C THR A 4 1.33 13.79 -42.42
N SER A 5 0.27 13.35 -41.72
CA SER A 5 0.43 12.36 -40.65
C SER A 5 1.08 11.10 -41.20
N VAL A 6 2.08 10.56 -40.51
CA VAL A 6 2.74 9.28 -40.83
C VAL A 6 1.72 8.12 -40.93
N TYR A 7 0.58 8.25 -40.26
CA TYR A 7 -0.53 7.31 -40.27
C TYR A 7 -1.63 7.81 -41.22
N THR A 8 -1.35 7.74 -42.52
CA THR A 8 -2.35 7.99 -43.58
C THR A 8 -3.38 6.87 -43.61
N ARG A 9 -4.52 7.12 -44.29
CA ARG A 9 -5.60 6.14 -44.37
C ARG A 9 -5.12 4.86 -45.07
N GLU A 10 -4.41 5.02 -46.17
CA GLU A 10 -3.92 3.94 -47.04
C GLU A 10 -2.98 3.01 -46.26
N ARG A 11 -2.04 3.59 -45.50
CA ARG A 11 -1.08 2.85 -44.68
C ARG A 11 -1.77 2.07 -43.56
N LEU A 12 -2.81 2.65 -42.95
CA LEU A 12 -3.58 1.98 -41.91
C LEU A 12 -4.48 0.87 -42.47
N GLU A 13 -5.07 1.04 -43.65
CA GLU A 13 -5.85 0.01 -44.34
C GLU A 13 -4.98 -1.18 -44.76
N GLU A 14 -3.78 -0.92 -45.27
CA GLU A 14 -2.81 -1.96 -45.60
C GLU A 14 -2.43 -2.79 -44.37
N ALA A 15 -2.07 -2.12 -43.27
CA ALA A 15 -1.72 -2.80 -42.03
C ALA A 15 -2.91 -3.57 -41.40
N ALA A 16 -4.14 -3.07 -41.57
CA ALA A 16 -5.33 -3.71 -41.02
C ALA A 16 -5.82 -4.92 -41.84
N ARG A 17 -5.67 -4.89 -43.17
CA ARG A 17 -6.17 -5.95 -44.07
C ARG A 17 -5.59 -7.32 -43.74
N ASP A 18 -4.29 -7.37 -43.46
CA ASP A 18 -3.57 -8.62 -43.25
C ASP A 18 -3.34 -8.95 -41.76
N ALA A 19 -3.96 -8.17 -40.87
CA ALA A 19 -3.87 -8.36 -39.42
C ALA A 19 -5.18 -8.93 -38.87
N ARG A 20 -5.07 -9.92 -38.00
CA ARG A 20 -6.20 -10.45 -37.23
C ARG A 20 -6.44 -9.67 -35.95
N THR A 21 -5.48 -8.85 -35.53
CA THR A 21 -5.54 -8.10 -34.28
C THR A 21 -4.88 -6.72 -34.37
N LEU A 22 -5.15 -5.85 -33.39
CA LEU A 22 -4.58 -4.50 -33.35
C LEU A 22 -3.06 -4.47 -33.10
N THR A 23 -2.51 -5.42 -32.32
CA THR A 23 -1.06 -5.60 -32.13
C THR A 23 -0.42 -6.03 -33.44
N GLU A 24 -0.96 -7.02 -34.13
CA GLU A 24 -0.46 -7.47 -35.44
C GLU A 24 -0.44 -6.31 -36.47
N ALA A 25 -1.45 -5.43 -36.43
CA ALA A 25 -1.48 -4.23 -37.27
C ALA A 25 -0.42 -3.18 -36.85
N LEU A 26 -0.17 -3.01 -35.54
CA LEU A 26 0.85 -2.09 -35.03
C LEU A 26 2.27 -2.55 -35.34
N GLU A 27 2.56 -3.85 -35.21
CA GLU A 27 3.85 -4.44 -35.56
C GLU A 27 4.19 -4.22 -37.04
N ARG A 28 3.20 -4.41 -37.93
CA ARG A 28 3.33 -4.13 -39.36
C ARG A 28 3.58 -2.65 -39.66
N LEU A 29 3.04 -1.76 -38.84
CA LEU A 29 3.31 -0.32 -38.94
C LEU A 29 4.70 0.06 -38.40
N GLY A 30 5.44 -0.89 -37.80
CA GLY A 30 6.72 -0.66 -37.12
C GLY A 30 6.56 0.02 -35.76
N VAL A 31 5.38 -0.11 -35.14
CA VAL A 31 5.04 0.53 -33.86
C VAL A 31 5.02 -0.53 -32.76
N ASP A 32 5.70 -0.25 -31.64
CA ASP A 32 5.60 -1.10 -30.45
C ASP A 32 4.13 -1.20 -29.98
N PRO A 33 3.55 -2.41 -29.93
CA PRO A 33 2.17 -2.62 -29.49
C PRO A 33 1.87 -2.19 -28.06
N ASN A 34 2.89 -2.00 -27.21
CA ASN A 34 2.74 -1.52 -25.84
C ASN A 34 2.92 0.00 -25.71
N SER A 35 3.29 0.69 -26.80
CA SER A 35 3.50 2.13 -26.84
C SER A 35 2.18 2.91 -26.70
N PRO A 36 2.19 4.13 -26.10
CA PRO A 36 1.04 5.04 -26.10
C PRO A 36 0.43 5.28 -27.49
N THR A 37 1.26 5.14 -28.54
CA THR A 37 0.88 5.24 -29.96
C THR A 37 -0.23 4.26 -30.35
N ARG A 38 -0.36 3.11 -29.66
CA ARG A 38 -1.47 2.16 -29.86
C ARG A 38 -2.83 2.82 -29.81
N ARG A 39 -3.06 3.67 -28.81
CA ARG A 39 -4.35 4.37 -28.64
C ARG A 39 -4.58 5.35 -29.78
N TYR A 40 -3.55 6.12 -30.13
CA TYR A 40 -3.62 7.08 -31.23
C TYR A 40 -3.96 6.41 -32.56
N VAL A 41 -3.27 5.31 -32.90
CA VAL A 41 -3.49 4.55 -34.14
C VAL A 41 -4.91 3.97 -34.17
N ARG A 42 -5.39 3.38 -33.07
CA ARG A 42 -6.76 2.86 -32.98
C ARG A 42 -7.82 3.96 -33.19
N ASP A 43 -7.64 5.10 -32.53
CA ASP A 43 -8.55 6.24 -32.68
C ASP A 43 -8.48 6.84 -34.08
N ARG A 44 -7.30 6.81 -34.72
CA ARG A 44 -7.09 7.27 -36.09
C ARG A 44 -7.74 6.34 -37.12
N MET A 45 -7.57 5.02 -36.99
CA MET A 45 -8.25 4.01 -37.81
C MET A 45 -9.77 4.21 -37.78
N ARG A 46 -10.34 4.39 -36.57
CA ARG A 46 -11.77 4.68 -36.40
C ARG A 46 -12.19 5.99 -37.07
N LYS A 47 -11.40 7.06 -36.93
CA LYS A 47 -11.69 8.37 -37.54
C LYS A 47 -11.61 8.36 -39.07
N LEU A 48 -10.74 7.55 -39.64
CA LEU A 48 -10.53 7.46 -41.08
C LEU A 48 -11.39 6.39 -41.76
N GLY A 49 -12.20 5.65 -41.00
CA GLY A 49 -13.10 4.63 -41.53
C GLY A 49 -12.39 3.36 -42.01
N VAL A 50 -11.22 3.04 -41.44
CA VAL A 50 -10.53 1.79 -41.71
C VAL A 50 -11.33 0.64 -41.11
N ASP A 51 -11.61 -0.39 -41.91
CA ASP A 51 -12.29 -1.58 -41.40
C ASP A 51 -11.39 -2.31 -40.40
N CYS A 52 -11.88 -2.45 -39.17
CA CYS A 52 -11.24 -3.16 -38.08
C CYS A 52 -12.24 -4.10 -37.38
N GLY A 53 -13.38 -4.39 -38.02
CA GLY A 53 -14.43 -5.23 -37.45
C GLY A 53 -14.02 -6.70 -37.32
N HIS A 54 -13.09 -7.14 -38.18
CA HIS A 54 -12.49 -8.48 -38.14
C HIS A 54 -11.41 -8.63 -37.07
N PHE A 55 -10.99 -7.55 -36.39
CA PHE A 55 -10.00 -7.66 -35.33
C PHE A 55 -10.54 -8.46 -34.15
N GLU A 56 -9.89 -9.57 -33.86
CA GLU A 56 -10.17 -10.37 -32.68
C GLU A 56 -9.80 -9.56 -31.41
N ARG A 57 -10.55 -9.81 -30.33
CA ARG A 57 -10.18 -9.25 -29.03
C ARG A 57 -8.88 -9.92 -28.60
N GLU A 58 -7.80 -9.17 -28.62
CA GLU A 58 -6.53 -9.66 -28.11
C GLU A 58 -6.66 -10.09 -26.66
N GLY A 59 -6.20 -11.32 -26.44
CA GLY A 59 -6.19 -11.99 -25.16
C GLY A 59 -5.65 -11.06 -24.09
N VAL A 60 -6.41 -10.95 -23.01
CA VAL A 60 -5.92 -10.19 -21.87
C VAL A 60 -4.64 -10.87 -21.40
N ARG A 61 -3.51 -10.14 -21.41
CA ARG A 61 -2.17 -10.59 -21.01
C ARG A 61 -2.14 -11.49 -19.77
N TRP A 62 -3.13 -11.35 -18.90
CA TRP A 62 -3.35 -12.15 -17.70
C TRP A 62 -4.65 -12.95 -17.84
N THR A 63 -4.58 -14.10 -18.50
CA THR A 63 -5.68 -15.07 -18.53
C THR A 63 -5.80 -15.78 -17.19
N ARG A 64 -6.92 -16.50 -16.98
CA ARG A 64 -7.11 -17.24 -15.73
C ARG A 64 -6.07 -18.34 -15.58
N GLU A 65 -5.73 -19.00 -16.68
CA GLU A 65 -4.81 -20.15 -16.77
C GLU A 65 -3.39 -19.71 -16.40
N VAL A 66 -2.89 -18.64 -17.02
CA VAL A 66 -1.57 -18.07 -16.74
C VAL A 66 -1.44 -17.64 -15.28
N LEU A 67 -2.50 -17.02 -14.73
CA LEU A 67 -2.51 -16.61 -13.33
C LEU A 67 -2.60 -17.80 -12.37
N ALA A 68 -3.36 -18.84 -12.72
CA ALA A 68 -3.53 -20.03 -11.87
C ALA A 68 -2.22 -20.82 -11.77
N GLU A 69 -1.53 -21.03 -12.89
CA GLU A 69 -0.21 -21.66 -12.93
C GLU A 69 0.82 -20.87 -12.11
N ALA A 70 0.90 -19.55 -12.33
CA ALA A 70 1.83 -18.70 -11.59
C ALA A 70 1.53 -18.66 -10.08
N VAL A 71 0.26 -18.74 -9.68
CA VAL A 71 -0.16 -18.80 -8.27
C VAL A 71 0.18 -20.14 -7.63
N ALA A 72 -0.07 -21.26 -8.33
CA ALA A 72 0.21 -22.60 -7.83
C ALA A 72 1.70 -22.76 -7.46
N ASP A 73 2.60 -22.22 -8.29
CA ASP A 73 4.05 -22.32 -8.10
C ASP A 73 4.67 -21.23 -7.21
N SER A 74 3.84 -20.38 -6.59
CA SER A 74 4.28 -19.23 -5.80
C SER A 74 3.93 -19.37 -4.34
N THR A 75 4.77 -18.77 -3.48
CA THR A 75 4.50 -18.71 -2.03
C THR A 75 3.97 -17.36 -1.59
N ASN A 76 4.05 -16.33 -2.45
CA ASN A 76 3.55 -14.99 -2.19
C ASN A 76 3.35 -14.23 -3.52
N MET A 77 2.67 -13.08 -3.47
CA MET A 77 2.41 -12.26 -4.65
C MET A 77 3.66 -11.73 -5.36
N CYS A 78 4.76 -11.47 -4.64
CA CYS A 78 6.00 -11.03 -5.30
C CYS A 78 6.59 -12.14 -6.17
N ASP A 79 6.50 -13.40 -5.73
CA ASP A 79 6.93 -14.56 -6.53
C ASP A 79 6.06 -14.70 -7.79
N VAL A 80 4.75 -14.49 -7.67
CA VAL A 80 3.82 -14.48 -8.81
C VAL A 80 4.27 -13.43 -9.83
N LEU A 81 4.53 -12.20 -9.40
CA LEU A 81 4.96 -11.13 -10.30
C LEU A 81 6.29 -11.46 -11.00
N ARG A 82 7.26 -12.02 -10.27
CA ARG A 82 8.54 -12.44 -10.84
C ARG A 82 8.38 -13.55 -11.89
N ARG A 83 7.54 -14.55 -11.61
CA ARG A 83 7.24 -15.66 -12.54
C ARG A 83 6.53 -15.18 -13.80
N LEU A 84 5.66 -14.17 -13.66
CA LEU A 84 4.99 -13.52 -14.79
C LEU A 84 5.91 -12.58 -15.58
N GLY A 85 7.19 -12.45 -15.21
CA GLY A 85 8.14 -11.53 -15.85
C GLY A 85 7.76 -10.06 -15.67
N VAL A 86 6.99 -9.73 -14.63
CA VAL A 86 6.52 -8.37 -14.34
C VAL A 86 7.39 -7.78 -13.25
N GLU A 87 7.89 -6.57 -13.49
CA GLU A 87 8.60 -5.83 -12.45
C GLU A 87 7.72 -5.65 -11.21
N VAL A 88 8.35 -5.80 -10.05
CA VAL A 88 7.69 -5.68 -8.74
C VAL A 88 7.50 -4.20 -8.40
N VAL A 89 6.60 -3.54 -9.14
CA VAL A 89 6.15 -2.17 -8.92
C VAL A 89 4.72 -2.17 -8.38
N GLY A 90 4.39 -1.23 -7.49
CA GLY A 90 3.13 -1.26 -6.73
C GLY A 90 1.85 -1.25 -7.58
N GLY A 91 1.89 -0.62 -8.76
CA GLY A 91 0.76 -0.60 -9.70
C GLY A 91 0.45 -2.00 -10.27
N GLN A 92 1.47 -2.73 -10.70
CA GLN A 92 1.31 -4.08 -11.25
C GLN A 92 0.87 -5.07 -10.17
N HIS A 93 1.43 -4.95 -8.96
CA HIS A 93 1.03 -5.78 -7.83
C HIS A 93 -0.48 -5.68 -7.56
N THR A 94 -1.01 -4.46 -7.55
CA THR A 94 -2.44 -4.22 -7.34
C THR A 94 -3.29 -4.77 -8.48
N HIS A 95 -2.88 -4.56 -9.72
CA HIS A 95 -3.60 -5.01 -10.91
C HIS A 95 -3.71 -6.54 -10.96
N ILE A 96 -2.58 -7.25 -10.81
CA ILE A 96 -2.54 -8.73 -10.81
C ILE A 96 -3.34 -9.29 -9.63
N SER A 97 -3.18 -8.74 -8.43
CA SER A 97 -3.94 -9.18 -7.25
C SER A 97 -5.45 -9.06 -7.43
N ARG A 98 -5.93 -7.97 -8.04
CA ARG A 98 -7.37 -7.80 -8.34
C ARG A 98 -7.86 -8.85 -9.33
N ARG A 99 -7.04 -9.19 -10.31
CA ARG A 99 -7.39 -10.11 -11.37
C ARG A 99 -7.43 -11.57 -10.90
N ILE A 100 -6.48 -11.98 -10.06
CA ILE A 100 -6.49 -13.27 -9.35
C ILE A 100 -7.79 -13.44 -8.56
N ARG A 101 -8.19 -12.41 -7.79
CA ARG A 101 -9.46 -12.42 -7.04
C ARG A 101 -10.68 -12.51 -7.95
N ALA A 102 -10.68 -11.75 -9.05
CA ALA A 102 -11.79 -11.77 -10.02
C ALA A 102 -11.98 -13.15 -10.67
N PHE A 103 -10.91 -13.93 -10.83
CA PHE A 103 -10.96 -15.29 -11.33
C PHE A 103 -11.19 -16.37 -10.27
N GLY A 104 -11.30 -15.98 -8.99
CA GLY A 104 -11.51 -16.91 -7.88
C GLY A 104 -10.36 -17.91 -7.71
N ILE A 105 -9.13 -17.51 -8.03
CA ILE A 105 -7.96 -18.38 -7.87
C ILE A 105 -7.57 -18.40 -6.38
N ASP A 106 -7.42 -19.60 -5.83
CA ASP A 106 -7.03 -19.76 -4.42
C ASP A 106 -5.59 -19.33 -4.18
N THR A 107 -5.39 -18.52 -3.14
CA THR A 107 -4.07 -18.07 -2.67
C THR A 107 -3.87 -18.38 -1.19
N SER A 108 -4.64 -19.33 -0.64
CA SER A 108 -4.62 -19.65 0.78
C SER A 108 -3.28 -20.22 1.25
N HIS A 109 -2.54 -20.88 0.35
CA HIS A 109 -1.20 -21.41 0.59
C HIS A 109 -0.11 -20.34 0.66
N PHE A 110 -0.43 -19.08 0.34
CA PHE A 110 0.56 -18.01 0.39
C PHE A 110 1.02 -17.74 1.83
N ARG A 111 2.33 -17.73 2.01
CA ARG A 111 2.98 -17.38 3.26
C ARG A 111 3.28 -15.90 3.26
N MET A 112 2.92 -15.21 4.34
CA MET A 112 3.35 -13.83 4.53
C MET A 112 4.87 -13.81 4.70
N PRO A 113 5.64 -13.20 3.77
CA PRO A 113 7.07 -13.09 3.97
C PRO A 113 7.33 -12.26 5.23
N SER A 114 8.03 -12.84 6.21
CA SER A 114 8.59 -12.03 7.29
C SER A 114 9.68 -11.16 6.65
N ARG A 115 9.77 -9.89 7.06
CA ARG A 115 10.66 -8.90 6.42
C ARG A 115 12.14 -9.31 6.38
N ARG A 116 12.55 -10.38 7.08
CA ARG A 116 13.92 -10.92 7.17
C ARG A 116 14.03 -12.44 7.42
N GLY A 117 12.99 -13.24 7.17
CA GLY A 117 13.01 -14.67 7.56
C GLY A 117 12.91 -14.92 9.07
N GLU A 118 12.93 -13.87 9.90
CA GLU A 118 12.76 -14.00 11.35
C GLU A 118 11.28 -14.24 11.73
N PRO A 119 11.00 -15.18 12.65
CA PRO A 119 9.67 -15.31 13.22
C PRO A 119 9.29 -14.01 13.92
N ARG A 120 8.05 -13.54 13.69
CA ARG A 120 7.53 -12.37 14.41
C ARG A 120 7.48 -12.73 15.89
N ARG A 121 8.36 -12.15 16.70
CA ARG A 121 8.26 -12.28 18.16
C ARG A 121 6.90 -11.75 18.61
N PRO A 122 6.18 -12.47 19.48
CA PRO A 122 4.97 -11.95 20.10
C PRO A 122 5.26 -10.59 20.74
N ARG A 123 4.32 -9.66 20.63
CA ARG A 123 4.43 -8.39 21.36
C ARG A 123 4.08 -8.67 22.81
N THR A 124 4.93 -8.24 23.73
CA THR A 124 4.66 -8.30 25.17
C THR A 124 4.62 -6.87 25.72
N PRO A 125 3.81 -6.57 26.75
CA PRO A 125 3.84 -5.28 27.43
C PRO A 125 5.25 -4.93 27.93
N GLU A 126 5.96 -5.90 28.49
CA GLU A 126 7.31 -5.75 29.05
C GLU A 126 8.33 -5.39 27.97
N GLY A 127 8.12 -5.79 26.71
CA GLY A 127 8.99 -5.40 25.60
C GLY A 127 8.79 -3.96 25.12
N LEU A 128 7.66 -3.33 25.47
CA LEU A 128 7.32 -1.96 25.08
C LEU A 128 7.51 -0.98 26.24
N LEU A 129 7.30 -1.42 27.48
CA LEU A 129 7.37 -0.60 28.69
C LEU A 129 8.80 -0.53 29.23
N VAL A 130 9.73 -0.10 28.37
CA VAL A 130 11.17 -0.02 28.68
C VAL A 130 11.73 1.35 28.34
N GLN A 131 12.81 1.71 29.02
CA GLN A 131 13.63 2.83 28.60
C GLN A 131 14.42 2.46 27.32
N GLN A 132 14.13 3.14 26.22
CA GLN A 132 14.81 2.92 24.94
C GLN A 132 16.23 3.49 24.98
N ARG A 133 17.22 2.64 24.68
CA ARG A 133 18.63 3.01 24.65
C ARG A 133 19.16 3.06 23.21
N GLY A 134 20.03 4.03 22.95
CA GLY A 134 20.80 4.13 21.71
C GLY A 134 20.24 5.12 20.68
N PRO A 135 21.12 5.61 19.78
CA PRO A 135 20.84 6.73 18.89
C PRO A 135 19.82 6.41 17.78
N ARG A 136 19.61 5.12 17.46
CA ARG A 136 18.66 4.66 16.42
C ARG A 136 17.28 4.28 16.96
N SER A 137 17.02 4.55 18.24
CA SER A 137 15.71 4.32 18.87
C SER A 137 14.63 5.11 18.14
N ARG A 138 13.45 4.50 17.95
CA ARG A 138 12.31 5.13 17.30
C ARG A 138 11.17 5.24 18.29
N ARG A 139 10.49 6.39 18.30
CA ARG A 139 9.32 6.59 19.15
C ARG A 139 8.29 5.50 18.90
N ILE A 140 7.87 4.83 19.96
CA ILE A 140 6.82 3.80 19.89
C ILE A 140 5.48 4.52 19.64
N PRO A 141 4.67 4.06 18.67
CA PRO A 141 3.31 4.57 18.47
C PRO A 141 2.46 4.50 19.73
N SER A 142 1.65 5.53 19.98
CA SER A 142 0.87 5.68 21.23
C SER A 142 -0.18 4.57 21.42
N ASP A 143 -0.76 4.05 20.35
CA ASP A 143 -1.69 2.91 20.39
C ASP A 143 -1.04 1.66 21.01
N ARG A 144 0.25 1.45 20.75
CA ARG A 144 1.00 0.32 21.31
C ARG A 144 1.33 0.49 22.78
N LEU A 145 1.70 1.70 23.19
CA LEU A 145 1.90 2.02 24.61
C LEU A 145 0.57 1.94 25.36
N ALA A 146 -0.53 2.43 24.80
CA ALA A 146 -1.86 2.35 25.41
C ALA A 146 -2.29 0.89 25.65
N TRP A 147 -2.06 0.02 24.66
CA TRP A 147 -2.26 -1.41 24.79
C TRP A 147 -1.40 -1.98 25.93
N ALA A 148 -0.08 -1.76 25.89
CA ALA A 148 0.85 -2.29 26.89
C ALA A 148 0.49 -1.85 28.32
N MET A 149 0.20 -0.57 28.52
CA MET A 149 -0.24 -0.03 29.81
C MET A 149 -1.51 -0.72 30.32
N THR A 150 -2.49 -0.95 29.44
CA THR A 150 -3.75 -1.61 29.80
C THR A 150 -3.55 -3.06 30.19
N GLU A 151 -2.74 -3.81 29.41
CA GLU A 151 -2.38 -5.20 29.72
C GLU A 151 -1.61 -5.31 31.05
N SER A 152 -0.76 -4.32 31.36
CA SER A 152 -0.08 -4.23 32.65
C SER A 152 -0.97 -3.73 33.81
N GLY A 153 -2.28 -3.59 33.60
CA GLY A 153 -3.26 -3.29 34.64
C GLY A 153 -3.54 -1.80 34.87
N VAL A 154 -2.99 -0.89 34.05
CA VAL A 154 -3.28 0.54 34.18
C VAL A 154 -4.70 0.83 33.71
N ARG A 155 -5.50 1.41 34.62
CA ARG A 155 -6.88 1.82 34.31
C ARG A 155 -6.88 2.96 33.29
N LYS A 156 -7.74 2.87 32.26
CA LYS A 156 -7.96 3.94 31.27
C LYS A 156 -8.78 5.09 31.86
N ARG A 157 -8.15 5.87 32.72
CA ARG A 157 -8.69 7.11 33.30
C ARG A 157 -7.59 8.15 33.33
N CYS A 158 -7.97 9.42 33.25
CA CYS A 158 -7.04 10.53 33.41
C CYS A 158 -6.40 10.45 34.81
N ALA A 159 -5.07 10.38 34.87
CA ALA A 159 -4.33 10.35 36.13
C ALA A 159 -4.43 11.66 36.92
N LEU A 160 -4.83 12.77 36.27
CA LEU A 160 -4.93 14.09 36.90
C LEU A 160 -6.32 14.40 37.45
N CYS A 161 -7.38 14.07 36.72
CA CYS A 161 -8.75 14.42 37.10
C CYS A 161 -9.71 13.23 37.22
N GLY A 162 -9.25 12.01 36.95
CA GLY A 162 -10.06 10.79 37.05
C GLY A 162 -11.05 10.56 35.90
N THR A 163 -11.22 11.51 34.98
CA THR A 163 -12.11 11.37 33.81
C THR A 163 -11.82 10.08 33.04
N GLY A 164 -12.86 9.29 32.78
CA GLY A 164 -12.75 8.04 32.03
C GLY A 164 -12.62 8.23 30.53
N THR A 165 -12.96 7.19 29.78
CA THR A 165 -12.95 7.17 28.31
C THR A 165 -14.23 7.72 27.68
N GLU A 166 -15.09 8.36 28.47
CA GLU A 166 -16.35 8.94 28.01
C GLU A 166 -16.54 10.34 28.59
N TRP A 167 -17.05 11.25 27.76
CA TRP A 167 -17.38 12.62 28.12
C TRP A 167 -18.72 12.99 27.49
N ARG A 168 -19.72 13.34 28.33
CA ARG A 168 -21.09 13.67 27.90
C ARG A 168 -21.68 12.60 26.96
N GLY A 169 -21.49 11.32 27.30
CA GLY A 169 -22.00 10.18 26.54
C GLY A 169 -21.29 9.95 25.20
N ARG A 170 -20.15 10.59 24.95
CA ARG A 170 -19.32 10.38 23.75
C ARG A 170 -17.96 9.82 24.12
N PRO A 171 -17.34 8.97 23.27
CA PRO A 171 -15.98 8.50 23.49
C PRO A 171 -15.00 9.66 23.63
N LEU A 172 -14.23 9.67 24.70
CA LEU A 172 -13.13 10.59 24.95
C LEU A 172 -11.81 9.83 24.81
N PRO A 173 -11.00 10.11 23.78
CA PRO A 173 -9.68 9.53 23.67
C PRO A 173 -8.80 10.10 24.78
N LEU A 174 -8.23 9.21 25.60
CA LEU A 174 -7.15 9.58 26.52
C LEU A 174 -5.82 9.58 25.75
N GLU A 175 -4.99 10.56 26.06
CA GLU A 175 -3.65 10.72 25.52
C GLU A 175 -2.64 10.08 26.49
N ILE A 176 -1.46 9.73 25.98
CA ILE A 176 -0.34 9.23 26.79
C ILE A 176 0.61 10.39 27.01
N ASP A 177 0.86 10.68 28.28
CA ASP A 177 1.85 11.65 28.72
C ASP A 177 3.02 10.94 29.39
N HIS A 178 4.22 11.39 29.06
CA HIS A 178 5.47 11.03 29.71
C HIS A 178 5.71 12.04 30.82
N VAL A 179 5.76 11.59 32.08
CA VAL A 179 5.89 12.49 33.25
C VAL A 179 7.14 13.37 33.15
N ASP A 180 8.25 12.80 32.66
CA ASP A 180 9.51 13.51 32.41
C ASP A 180 9.60 14.21 31.03
N GLY A 181 8.62 14.01 30.15
CA GLY A 181 8.63 14.52 28.78
C GLY A 181 9.59 13.80 27.82
N ASP A 182 10.38 12.82 28.28
CA ASP A 182 11.28 12.03 27.43
C ASP A 182 10.55 10.83 26.84
N TRP A 183 10.33 10.89 25.54
CA TRP A 183 9.68 9.82 24.78
C TRP A 183 10.43 8.49 24.76
N ARG A 184 11.71 8.50 25.12
CA ARG A 184 12.50 7.26 25.24
C ARG A 184 12.18 6.52 26.53
N ASN A 185 11.73 7.21 27.57
CA ASN A 185 11.42 6.62 28.86
C ASN A 185 9.99 6.04 28.89
N ASN A 186 9.81 4.83 28.38
CA ASN A 186 8.50 4.16 28.39
C ASN A 186 8.27 3.27 29.61
N LEU A 187 9.01 3.47 30.69
CA LEU A 187 8.76 2.76 31.95
C LEU A 187 7.33 3.05 32.43
N ILE A 188 6.65 2.05 32.98
CA ILE A 188 5.22 2.14 33.30
C ILE A 188 4.94 3.25 34.32
N GLU A 189 5.85 3.46 35.25
CA GLU A 189 5.83 4.53 36.25
C GLU A 189 6.00 5.94 35.66
N ASN A 190 6.59 6.05 34.46
CA ASN A 190 6.76 7.32 33.75
C ASN A 190 5.61 7.63 32.77
N LEU A 191 4.71 6.66 32.54
CA LEU A 191 3.60 6.80 31.61
C LEU A 191 2.29 7.00 32.35
N ARG A 192 1.46 7.93 31.87
CA ARG A 192 0.09 8.11 32.38
C ARG A 192 -0.90 8.40 31.27
N PHE A 193 -2.12 7.88 31.43
CA PHE A 193 -3.25 8.34 30.65
C PHE A 193 -3.70 9.72 31.16
N VAL A 194 -3.88 10.67 30.26
CA VAL A 194 -4.39 12.01 30.56
C VAL A 194 -5.50 12.37 29.57
N CYS A 195 -6.53 13.08 30.03
CA CYS A 195 -7.52 13.61 29.09
C CYS A 195 -6.93 14.81 28.32
N PRO A 196 -7.45 15.16 27.13
CA PRO A 196 -6.91 16.26 26.33
C PRO A 196 -6.85 17.60 27.08
N ASN A 197 -7.83 17.87 27.94
CA ASN A 197 -7.87 19.09 28.75
C ASN A 197 -6.73 19.13 29.78
N CYS A 198 -6.55 18.07 30.58
CA CYS A 198 -5.47 18.03 31.56
C CYS A 198 -4.09 17.89 30.90
N HIS A 199 -3.99 17.24 29.74
CA HIS A 199 -2.73 17.19 29.01
C HIS A 199 -2.31 18.59 28.55
N SER A 200 -3.24 19.43 28.10
CA SER A 200 -2.94 20.80 27.65
C SER A 200 -2.30 21.70 28.71
N THR A 201 -2.46 21.34 29.99
CA THR A 201 -1.91 22.07 31.13
C THR A 201 -0.57 21.52 31.61
N THR A 202 -0.07 20.40 31.07
CA THR A 202 1.25 19.88 31.47
C THR A 202 2.38 20.71 30.87
N ASP A 203 3.52 20.74 31.56
CA ASP A 203 4.72 21.41 31.07
C ASP A 203 5.29 20.75 29.80
N THR A 204 4.97 19.47 29.58
CA THR A 204 5.41 18.60 28.48
C THR A 204 4.51 18.66 27.25
N TYR A 205 3.35 19.34 27.34
CA TYR A 205 2.30 19.30 26.33
C TYR A 205 2.81 19.67 24.93
N ARG A 206 2.60 18.76 23.96
CA ARG A 206 3.06 18.92 22.56
C ARG A 206 4.55 19.29 22.44
N GLY A 207 5.39 18.86 23.38
CA GLY A 207 6.81 19.17 23.39
C GLY A 207 7.14 20.58 23.92
N ARG A 208 6.19 21.24 24.59
CA ARG A 208 6.50 22.32 25.53
C ARG A 208 7.58 21.80 26.50
N GLY A 209 8.56 22.64 26.82
CA GLY A 209 9.71 22.25 27.65
C GLY A 209 10.95 21.73 26.92
N LYS A 210 10.88 21.37 25.62
CA LYS A 210 12.05 20.88 24.84
C LYS A 210 13.17 21.91 24.59
N GLY A 211 13.04 23.12 25.12
CA GLY A 211 14.05 24.19 25.07
C GLY A 211 14.61 24.61 26.43
N ARG A 212 14.19 23.98 27.54
CA ARG A 212 14.76 24.25 28.88
C ARG A 212 15.82 23.20 29.20
N VAL A 213 16.92 23.26 28.46
CA VAL A 213 18.20 22.73 28.95
C VAL A 213 18.92 23.94 29.51
N SER A 214 18.97 24.06 30.84
CA SER A 214 19.95 24.87 31.57
C SER A 214 21.06 23.94 32.01
#